data_AF-A0A0C2FIM0-F1
#
_entry.id   AF-A0A0C2FIM0-F1
#
_cell.length_a   1.000
_cell.length_b   1.000
_cell.length_c   1.000
_cell.angle_alpha   90.00
_cell.angle_beta   90.00
_cell.angle_gamma   90.00
#
_symmetry.space_group_name_H-M   'P 1'
#
loop_
_entity.id
_entity.type
_entity.pdbx_description
1 polymer ?
#
loop_
_entity_poly.entity_id
_entity_poly.type
_entity_poly.pdbx_seq_one_letter_code
_entity_poly.pdbx_strand_id
1 'polypeptide(L)'
;IHPHSYTDTSKAVGVRILVDSWYFVNFWSAHLDYLAYGPYAAYNKLVTSISQILAGEHPRSRHEIKNNTKMTAWRRKSAIVPIILAGDFNCPSHLDWTDET
;
A
#
# COMPACT_ATOMS: atom_id res chain seq x y z
N ILE A 1 18.70 16.80 6.43
CA ILE A 1 17.35 17.05 5.85
C ILE A 1 17.25 18.55 5.60
N HIS A 2 16.92 19.00 4.38
CA HIS A 2 16.95 20.42 4.01
C HIS A 2 15.89 21.23 4.80
N PRO A 3 16.12 22.50 5.16
CA PRO A 3 15.23 23.30 6.04
C PRO A 3 13.81 23.57 5.53
N HIS A 4 13.45 23.07 4.35
CA HIS A 4 12.12 23.21 3.73
C HIS A 4 11.53 21.86 3.31
N SER A 5 12.09 20.76 3.83
CA SER A 5 11.56 19.42 3.60
C SER A 5 10.53 19.09 4.70
N TYR A 6 9.26 19.29 4.39
CA TYR A 6 8.14 18.82 5.21
C TYR A 6 7.68 17.46 4.72
N THR A 7 7.43 16.52 5.63
CA THR A 7 6.79 15.24 5.34
C THR A 7 5.62 15.06 6.30
N ASP A 8 4.42 14.85 5.76
CA ASP A 8 3.24 14.45 6.52
C ASP A 8 3.12 12.92 6.37
N THR A 9 3.35 12.19 7.46
CA THR A 9 3.43 10.73 7.45
C THR A 9 2.14 10.14 8.01
N SER A 10 1.07 10.17 7.23
CA SER A 10 -0.06 9.26 7.45
C SER A 10 0.09 8.06 6.51
N LYS A 11 0.78 7.03 6.99
CA LYS A 11 0.90 5.68 6.38
C LYS A 11 1.63 5.56 5.04
N ALA A 12 1.90 6.65 4.31
CA ALA A 12 2.66 6.59 3.06
C ALA A 12 3.41 7.90 2.75
N VAL A 13 4.51 7.80 2.01
CA VAL A 13 5.33 8.93 1.55
C VAL A 13 5.56 8.80 0.06
N GLY A 14 5.37 9.91 -0.67
CA GLY A 14 5.54 9.98 -2.12
C GLY A 14 6.63 10.98 -2.55
N VAL A 15 7.57 10.52 -3.37
CA VAL A 15 8.65 11.31 -3.98
C VAL A 15 8.59 11.25 -5.51
N ARG A 16 9.15 12.25 -6.18
CA ARG A 16 9.38 12.24 -7.63
C ARG A 16 10.88 12.17 -7.88
N ILE A 17 11.28 11.23 -8.72
CA ILE A 17 12.67 10.92 -9.03
C ILE A 17 12.87 11.19 -10.51
N LEU A 18 13.93 11.92 -10.87
CA LEU A 18 14.44 12.01 -12.23
C LEU A 18 15.37 10.81 -12.44
N VAL A 19 14.98 9.87 -13.29
CA VAL A 19 15.71 8.60 -13.51
C VAL A 19 16.69 8.71 -14.67
N ASP A 20 16.36 9.57 -15.64
CA ASP A 20 17.24 9.99 -16.72
C ASP A 20 16.83 11.43 -17.12
N SER A 21 17.61 12.08 -17.97
CA SER A 21 17.56 13.50 -18.36
C SER A 21 16.16 14.09 -18.57
N TRP A 22 15.19 13.27 -19.01
CA TRP A 22 13.80 13.69 -19.25
C TRP A 22 12.75 12.75 -18.62
N TYR A 23 13.18 11.68 -17.96
CA TYR A 23 12.29 10.63 -17.47
C TYR A 23 12.08 10.75 -15.97
N PHE A 24 10.84 11.06 -15.59
CA PHE A 24 10.42 11.08 -14.20
C PHE A 24 9.70 9.78 -13.83
N VAL A 25 9.90 9.34 -12.60
CA VAL A 25 9.09 8.31 -11.94
C VAL A 25 8.59 8.86 -10.61
N ASN A 26 7.32 8.64 -10.33
CA ASN A 26 6.75 8.91 -9.03
C ASN A 26 6.86 7.64 -8.18
N PHE A 27 7.50 7.70 -7.02
CA PHE A 27 7.65 6.55 -6.13
C PHE A 27 6.89 6.81 -4.83
N TRP A 28 6.10 5.83 -4.40
CA TRP A 28 5.39 5.83 -3.12
C TRP A 28 5.82 4.64 -2.29
N SER A 29 6.26 4.94 -1.06
CA SER A 29 6.47 3.93 -0.02
C SER A 29 5.28 3.99 0.94
N ALA A 30 4.62 2.86 1.18
CA ALA A 30 3.48 2.75 2.09
C ALA A 30 3.75 1.71 3.18
N HIS A 31 3.18 1.95 4.36
CA HIS A 31 3.08 1.01 5.46
C HIS A 31 1.63 1.03 5.94
N LEU A 32 0.84 0.10 5.40
CA LEU A 32 -0.61 0.06 5.61
C LEU A 32 -0.98 -0.55 6.96
N ASP A 33 -2.27 -0.47 7.32
CA ASP A 33 -2.77 -1.03 8.59
C ASP A 33 -2.40 -2.52 8.79
N TYR A 34 -1.57 -2.77 9.80
CA TYR A 34 -1.10 -4.10 10.17
C TYR A 34 -2.17 -4.95 10.87
N LEU A 35 -3.21 -4.32 11.43
CA LEU A 35 -4.30 -5.03 12.09
C LEU A 35 -5.22 -5.76 11.10
N ALA A 36 -5.16 -5.37 9.82
CA ALA A 36 -5.95 -5.96 8.75
C ALA A 36 -5.21 -7.11 8.01
N TYR A 37 -4.21 -7.73 8.64
CA TYR A 37 -3.44 -8.83 8.06
C TYR A 37 -4.09 -10.20 8.35
N GLY A 38 -4.62 -10.87 7.33
CA GLY A 38 -5.41 -12.09 7.52
C GLY A 38 -4.68 -13.29 8.12
N PRO A 39 -3.35 -13.48 7.97
CA PRO A 39 -2.64 -14.51 8.71
C PRO A 39 -2.76 -14.38 10.24
N TYR A 40 -2.92 -13.16 10.78
CA TYR A 40 -3.25 -12.99 12.20
C TYR A 40 -4.65 -13.51 12.55
N ALA A 41 -5.62 -13.34 11.63
CA ALA A 41 -6.95 -13.91 11.79
C ALA A 41 -6.93 -15.43 11.65
N ALA A 42 -6.11 -16.00 10.75
CA ALA A 42 -5.95 -17.45 10.60
C ALA A 42 -5.36 -18.12 11.86
N TYR A 43 -4.45 -17.43 12.57
CA TYR A 43 -3.89 -17.90 13.83
C TYR A 43 -4.88 -17.81 15.01
N ASN A 44 -5.92 -16.98 14.90
CA ASN A 44 -6.88 -16.77 15.97
C ASN A 44 -7.86 -17.96 16.08
N LYS A 45 -7.80 -18.69 17.20
CA LYS A 45 -8.67 -19.86 17.48
C LYS A 45 -10.18 -19.55 17.51
N LEU A 46 -10.57 -18.28 17.59
CA LEU A 46 -11.97 -17.86 17.51
C LEU A 46 -12.46 -17.68 16.06
N VAL A 47 -11.55 -17.62 15.09
CA VAL A 47 -11.86 -17.54 13.67
C VAL A 47 -11.99 -18.97 13.15
N THR A 48 -13.16 -19.29 12.62
CA THR A 48 -13.53 -20.67 12.23
C THR A 48 -13.80 -20.82 10.74
N SER A 49 -13.66 -19.74 9.96
CA SER A 49 -13.97 -19.74 8.53
C SER A 49 -13.12 -18.75 7.72
N ILE A 50 -12.89 -19.07 6.46
CA ILE A 50 -12.17 -18.22 5.50
C ILE A 50 -12.87 -16.87 5.31
N SER A 51 -14.21 -16.86 5.31
CA SER A 51 -14.98 -15.61 5.15
C SER A 51 -14.72 -14.61 6.27
N GLN A 52 -14.48 -15.07 7.51
CA GLN A 52 -14.10 -14.20 8.62
C GLN A 52 -12.70 -13.60 8.45
N ILE A 53 -11.75 -14.39 7.93
CA ILE A 53 -10.39 -13.92 7.60
C ILE A 53 -10.47 -12.82 6.53
N LEU A 54 -11.16 -13.11 5.41
CA LEU A 54 -11.31 -12.18 4.29
C LEU A 54 -12.09 -10.90 4.67
N ALA A 55 -13.04 -10.98 5.61
CA ALA A 55 -13.74 -9.81 6.14
C ALA A 55 -12.82 -8.87 6.92
N GLY A 56 -11.82 -9.42 7.63
CA GLY A 56 -10.79 -8.63 8.33
C GLY A 56 -9.81 -7.94 7.38
N GLU A 57 -9.52 -8.56 6.24
CA GLU A 57 -8.67 -8.03 5.15
C GLU A 57 -9.39 -7.03 4.23
N HIS A 58 -10.71 -6.86 4.40
CA HIS A 58 -11.53 -5.97 3.57
C HIS A 58 -10.95 -4.53 3.58
N PRO A 59 -11.12 -3.73 2.49
CA PRO A 59 -10.13 -2.84 1.88
C PRO A 59 -9.80 -1.54 2.66
N ARG A 60 -9.93 -1.53 3.98
CA ARG A 60 -9.53 -0.42 4.85
C ARG A 60 -8.12 0.05 4.53
N SER A 61 -7.18 -0.87 4.37
CA SER A 61 -5.79 -0.61 3.94
C SER A 61 -5.69 0.05 2.55
N ARG A 62 -6.50 -0.37 1.58
CA ARG A 62 -6.52 0.22 0.22
C ARG A 62 -7.11 1.63 0.20
N HIS A 63 -8.03 1.96 1.11
CA HIS A 63 -8.60 3.30 1.23
C HIS A 63 -7.58 4.33 1.71
N GLU A 64 -6.59 3.92 2.52
CA GLU A 64 -5.54 4.81 3.03
C GLU A 64 -4.76 5.48 1.90
N ILE A 65 -4.42 4.73 0.85
CA ILE A 65 -3.72 5.27 -0.32
C ILE A 65 -4.72 5.94 -1.29
N LYS A 66 -5.90 5.36 -1.50
CA LYS A 66 -6.87 5.87 -2.47
C LYS A 66 -7.41 7.25 -2.09
N ASN A 67 -7.58 7.52 -0.80
CA ASN A 67 -8.13 8.77 -0.29
C ASN A 67 -7.08 9.88 -0.16
N ASN A 68 -5.78 9.55 -0.33
CA ASN A 68 -4.73 10.54 -0.35
C ASN A 68 -4.85 11.44 -1.61
N THR A 69 -4.97 12.75 -1.38
CA THR A 69 -5.18 13.74 -2.45
C THR A 69 -3.99 13.84 -3.40
N LYS A 70 -2.75 13.75 -2.88
CA LYS A 70 -1.51 13.77 -3.68
C LYS A 70 -1.39 12.51 -4.54
N MET A 71 -1.67 11.33 -3.97
CA MET A 71 -1.71 10.08 -4.74
C MET A 71 -2.77 10.16 -5.84
N THR A 72 -3.97 10.66 -5.54
CA THR A 72 -5.03 10.81 -6.54
C THR A 72 -4.63 11.75 -7.67
N ALA A 73 -3.98 12.88 -7.36
CA ALA A 73 -3.47 13.81 -8.36
C ALA A 73 -2.40 13.17 -9.26
N TRP A 74 -1.48 12.40 -8.68
CA TRP A 74 -0.44 11.71 -9.45
C TRP A 74 -1.04 10.60 -10.31
N ARG A 75 -1.99 9.82 -9.77
CA ARG A 75 -2.65 8.71 -10.47
C ARG A 75 -3.34 9.17 -11.76
N ARG A 76 -3.96 10.36 -11.76
CA ARG A 76 -4.55 10.99 -12.96
C ARG A 76 -3.55 11.27 -14.08
N LYS A 77 -2.26 11.41 -13.76
CA LYS A 77 -1.17 11.68 -14.70
C LYS A 77 -0.23 10.49 -14.90
N SER A 78 -0.62 9.30 -14.43
CA SER A 78 0.21 8.09 -14.45
C SER A 78 0.59 7.62 -15.86
N ALA A 79 -0.21 7.96 -16.87
CA ALA A 79 0.11 7.71 -18.28
C ALA A 79 1.29 8.53 -18.81
N ILE A 80 1.65 9.62 -18.14
CA ILE A 80 2.76 10.52 -18.53
C ILE A 80 3.97 10.28 -17.61
N VAL A 81 3.74 10.19 -16.31
CA VAL A 81 4.78 9.93 -15.31
C VAL A 81 4.34 8.71 -14.51
N PRO A 82 4.96 7.54 -14.71
CA PRO A 82 4.55 6.30 -14.06
C PRO A 82 4.65 6.44 -12.54
N ILE A 83 3.81 5.67 -11.85
CA ILE A 83 3.81 5.60 -10.38
C ILE A 83 4.16 4.18 -9.98
N ILE A 84 5.19 4.07 -9.15
CA ILE A 84 5.53 2.84 -8.44
C ILE A 84 5.00 3.01 -7.02
N LEU A 85 4.20 2.06 -6.56
CA LEU A 85 3.73 1.97 -5.19
C LEU A 85 4.32 0.69 -4.60
N ALA A 86 5.08 0.83 -3.52
CA ALA A 86 5.77 -0.26 -2.83
C ALA A 86 5.75 -0.04 -1.31
N GLY A 87 6.27 -1.01 -0.56
CA GLY A 87 6.38 -0.97 0.88
C GLY A 87 5.69 -2.17 1.52
N ASP A 88 5.31 -2.02 2.78
CA ASP A 88 4.61 -3.05 3.53
C ASP A 88 3.09 -2.81 3.44
N PHE A 89 2.42 -3.62 2.63
CA PHE A 89 0.98 -3.51 2.47
C PHE A 89 0.19 -4.24 3.56
N ASN A 90 0.86 -4.99 4.47
CA ASN A 90 0.21 -5.85 5.45
C ASN A 90 -0.92 -6.68 4.82
N CYS A 91 -0.65 -7.19 3.62
CA CYS A 91 -1.59 -7.95 2.80
C CYS A 91 -0.86 -9.23 2.38
N PRO A 92 -1.43 -10.42 2.61
CA PRO A 92 -0.85 -11.63 2.08
C PRO A 92 -0.78 -11.56 0.56
N SER A 93 0.25 -12.18 0.03
CA SER A 93 0.42 -12.41 -1.40
C SER A 93 -0.59 -13.43 -1.90
N HIS A 94 -0.76 -13.48 -3.22
CA HIS A 94 -1.56 -14.52 -3.88
C HIS A 94 -0.96 -15.92 -3.73
N LEU A 95 0.29 -16.04 -3.25
CA LEU A 95 0.96 -17.32 -3.01
C LEU A 95 0.71 -17.84 -1.58
N ASP A 96 0.30 -16.97 -0.65
CA ASP A 96 0.03 -17.36 0.74
C ASP A 96 -1.29 -18.16 0.88
N TRP A 97 -2.14 -18.13 -0.16
CA TRP A 97 -3.44 -18.81 -0.21
C TRP A 97 -3.51 -19.83 -1.35
N THR A 98 -2.52 -20.72 -1.43
CA THR A 98 -2.45 -21.78 -2.45
C THR A 98 -2.83 -23.14 -1.87
N ASP A 99 -3.39 -24.01 -2.71
CA ASP A 99 -3.74 -25.40 -2.32
C ASP A 99 -2.49 -26.30 -2.21
N GLU A 100 -1.36 -25.83 -2.71
CA GLU A 100 -0.08 -26.54 -2.77
C GLU A 100 0.70 -26.30 -1.48
N THR A 101 0.89 -27.37 -0.69
CA THR A 101 1.74 -27.39 0.52
C THR A 101 2.77 -28.50 0.43
#